data_AF-I2GFS3-F1
#
_entry.id   AF-I2GFS3-F1
#
_cell.length_a   1.000
_cell.length_b   1.000
_cell.length_c   1.000
_cell.angle_alpha   90.00
_cell.angle_beta   90.00
_cell.angle_gamma   90.00
#
_symmetry.space_group_name_H-M   'P 1'
#
loop_
_entity.id
_entity.type
_entity.pdbx_description
1 polymer ?
#
loop_
_entity_poly.entity_id
_entity_poly.type
_entity_poly.pdbx_seq_one_letter_code
_entity_poly.pdbx_strand_id
1 'polypeptide(L)'
;MPFKNLTIRYQTARSLPAPYAHFYTLSARTAFNEYLQVDFSITYLDRESVDEDELIAEGYTPNDDFSWSGRLGTTWQQAVANLADQTALDPLVEDQLGEDEDFFEMKLETEAGIESGTPRNGDDWTYLAQELIQAAYEAGGREQAFELTFLDASREADTELFMRASFVERNVKIDLAQNRRRTSKTLPWSELQRIMGTVYKADYEAHEPLTQRPKRNGQWLNLGGEEWYDVSDETTIVDLFRKL
;
A
#
# COMPACT_ATOMS: atom_id res chain seq x y z
N MET A 1 -2.75 25.28 7.00
CA MET A 1 -1.45 25.96 7.16
C MET A 1 -0.39 24.92 6.89
N PRO A 2 0.72 25.21 6.19
CA PRO A 2 1.64 24.15 5.81
C PRO A 2 2.19 23.45 7.06
N PHE A 3 2.00 22.13 7.14
CA PHE A 3 2.67 21.32 8.15
C PHE A 3 4.18 21.38 7.93
N LYS A 4 4.95 21.28 9.01
CA LYS A 4 6.41 21.25 8.99
C LYS A 4 6.93 19.86 9.32
N ASN A 5 6.34 19.25 10.35
CA ASN A 5 6.71 17.95 10.87
C ASN A 5 5.45 17.21 11.32
N LEU A 6 5.39 15.93 11.01
CA LEU A 6 4.39 14.98 11.44
C LEU A 6 5.13 13.83 12.12
N THR A 7 4.61 13.37 13.25
CA THR A 7 5.05 12.11 13.85
C THR A 7 3.84 11.28 14.23
N ILE A 8 3.81 10.04 13.77
CA ILE A 8 2.83 9.02 14.14
C ILE A 8 3.55 7.96 14.96
N ARG A 9 2.99 7.64 16.12
CA ARG A 9 3.34 6.46 16.91
C ARG A 9 2.10 5.58 16.96
N TYR A 10 2.25 4.36 16.46
CA TYR A 10 1.19 3.39 16.40
C TYR A 10 1.62 2.11 17.10
N GLN A 11 0.70 1.48 17.82
CA GLN A 11 0.87 0.14 18.33
C GLN A 11 -0.46 -0.60 18.25
N THR A 12 -0.41 -1.84 17.78
CA THR A 12 -1.60 -2.69 17.74
C THR A 12 -2.17 -2.93 19.14
N ALA A 13 -3.48 -3.21 19.21
CA ALA A 13 -4.18 -3.64 20.41
C ALA A 13 -3.42 -4.76 21.15
N ARG A 14 -3.50 -4.76 22.48
CA ARG A 14 -2.79 -5.73 23.34
C ARG A 14 -3.35 -7.14 23.20
N SER A 15 -4.60 -7.27 22.78
CA SER A 15 -5.24 -8.56 22.51
C SER A 15 -4.77 -9.20 21.21
N LEU A 16 -4.11 -8.45 20.32
CA LEU A 16 -3.57 -9.00 19.07
C LEU A 16 -2.32 -9.83 19.38
N PRO A 17 -2.28 -11.13 19.03
CA PRO A 17 -1.14 -11.98 19.33
C PRO A 17 0.01 -11.80 18.33
N ALA A 18 1.20 -12.27 18.70
CA ALA A 18 2.26 -12.54 17.72
C ALA A 18 1.74 -13.56 16.67
N PRO A 19 2.18 -13.49 15.40
CA PRO A 19 3.18 -12.56 14.84
C PRO A 19 2.64 -11.21 14.37
N TYR A 20 1.34 -10.96 14.55
CA TYR A 20 0.63 -9.77 14.03
C TYR A 20 0.86 -8.51 14.87
N ALA A 21 1.11 -8.69 16.18
CA ALA A 21 1.41 -7.61 17.10
C ALA A 21 2.65 -6.81 16.68
N HIS A 22 2.52 -5.49 16.57
CA HIS A 22 3.63 -4.62 16.19
C HIS A 22 3.43 -3.19 16.70
N PHE A 23 4.53 -2.44 16.73
CA PHE A 23 4.50 -0.99 16.84
C PHE A 23 5.35 -0.36 15.75
N TYR A 24 4.97 0.85 15.33
CA TYR A 24 5.80 1.62 14.41
C TYR A 24 5.84 3.10 14.79
N THR A 25 6.91 3.75 14.36
CA THR A 25 7.04 5.20 14.34
C THR A 25 7.26 5.67 12.91
N LEU A 26 6.50 6.68 12.50
CA LEU A 26 6.64 7.34 11.21
C LEU A 26 6.79 8.84 11.46
N SER A 27 7.92 9.40 11.03
CA SER A 27 8.15 10.85 11.01
C SER A 27 8.22 11.35 9.58
N ALA A 28 7.55 12.46 9.29
CA ALA A 28 7.55 13.08 7.97
C ALA A 28 7.77 14.58 8.09
N ARG A 29 8.79 15.11 7.38
CA ARG A 29 9.20 16.51 7.46
C ARG A 29 9.28 17.13 6.08
N THR A 30 8.70 18.31 5.92
CA THR A 30 8.85 19.07 4.68
C THR A 30 10.26 19.62 4.55
N ALA A 31 10.93 19.39 3.42
CA ALA A 31 12.22 20.00 3.12
C ALA A 31 12.09 20.94 1.91
N PHE A 32 12.03 22.25 2.19
CA PHE A 32 12.05 23.33 1.18
C PHE A 32 11.04 23.18 0.01
N ASN A 33 9.93 22.46 0.21
CA ASN A 33 8.94 22.12 -0.84
C ASN A 33 9.47 21.27 -2.00
N GLU A 34 10.64 20.63 -1.83
CA GLU A 34 11.25 19.79 -2.85
C GLU A 34 10.97 18.30 -2.63
N TYR A 35 10.92 17.88 -1.36
CA TYR A 35 10.70 16.49 -0.99
C TYR A 35 10.16 16.37 0.43
N LEU A 36 9.60 15.21 0.73
CA LEU A 36 9.24 14.77 2.06
C LEU A 36 10.39 13.92 2.61
N GLN A 37 11.06 14.40 3.67
CA GLN A 37 11.98 13.55 4.43
C GLN A 37 11.15 12.63 5.32
N VAL A 38 11.38 11.32 5.24
CA VAL A 38 10.64 10.31 6.01
C VAL A 38 11.62 9.48 6.81
N ASP A 39 11.29 9.25 8.07
CA ASP A 39 11.96 8.31 8.96
C ASP A 39 10.90 7.30 9.45
N PHE A 40 11.04 6.04 9.09
CA PHE A 40 10.14 4.95 9.43
C PHE A 40 10.88 3.86 10.20
N SER A 41 10.23 3.32 11.23
CA SER A 41 10.71 2.16 11.98
C SER A 41 9.52 1.34 12.45
N ILE A 42 9.56 0.03 12.27
CA ILE A 42 8.56 -0.93 12.73
C ILE A 42 9.28 -2.09 13.43
N THR A 43 8.70 -2.52 14.55
CA THR A 43 9.14 -3.68 15.32
C THR A 43 7.95 -4.57 15.60
N TYR A 44 8.13 -5.86 15.38
CA TYR A 44 7.13 -6.87 15.71
C TYR A 44 7.35 -7.41 17.12
N LEU A 45 6.26 -7.61 17.83
CA LEU A 45 6.26 -7.94 19.26
C LEU A 45 6.16 -9.44 19.47
N ASP A 46 6.89 -9.94 20.47
CA ASP A 46 6.80 -11.30 21.03
C ASP A 46 6.98 -12.46 20.03
N ARG A 47 7.62 -12.21 18.87
CA ARG A 47 7.83 -13.24 17.83
C ARG A 47 8.82 -14.32 18.23
N GLU A 48 9.72 -14.02 19.16
CA GLU A 48 10.63 -15.01 19.74
C GLU A 48 9.92 -16.13 20.50
N SER A 49 8.61 -15.96 20.78
CA SER A 49 7.76 -16.96 21.42
C SER A 49 7.01 -17.86 20.44
N VAL A 50 7.03 -17.53 19.14
CA VAL A 50 6.38 -18.28 18.06
C VAL A 50 7.40 -19.19 17.37
N ASP A 51 6.99 -20.40 17.01
CA ASP A 51 7.85 -21.33 16.28
C ASP A 51 8.20 -20.80 14.88
N GLU A 52 9.42 -21.05 14.40
CA GLU A 52 9.88 -20.53 13.10
C GLU A 52 9.06 -21.08 11.93
N ASP A 53 8.65 -22.35 11.99
CA ASP A 53 7.82 -22.95 10.93
C ASP A 53 6.41 -22.33 10.92
N GLU A 54 5.88 -21.96 12.10
CA GLU A 54 4.61 -21.25 12.25
C GLU A 54 4.71 -19.81 11.71
N LEU A 55 5.79 -19.09 12.04
CA LEU A 55 6.05 -17.76 11.47
C LEU A 55 6.09 -17.78 9.94
N ILE A 56 6.83 -18.72 9.36
CA ILE A 56 6.96 -18.85 7.90
C ILE A 56 5.62 -19.22 7.26
N ALA A 57 4.86 -20.12 7.89
CA ALA A 57 3.52 -20.50 7.40
C ALA A 57 2.56 -19.31 7.37
N GLU A 58 2.70 -18.37 8.31
CA GLU A 58 1.94 -17.12 8.37
C GLU A 58 2.55 -15.99 7.50
N GLY A 59 3.62 -16.27 6.75
CA GLY A 59 4.26 -15.32 5.83
C GLY A 59 5.25 -14.36 6.49
N TYR A 60 5.70 -14.67 7.69
CA TYR A 60 6.64 -13.87 8.47
C TYR A 60 8.01 -14.52 8.62
N THR A 61 8.99 -13.72 9.03
CA THR A 61 10.32 -14.18 9.43
C THR A 61 10.67 -13.70 10.83
N PRO A 62 11.65 -14.33 11.50
CA PRO A 62 12.16 -13.85 12.78
C PRO A 62 12.78 -12.44 12.73
N ASN A 63 13.13 -11.91 11.55
CA ASN A 63 13.85 -10.65 11.38
C ASN A 63 13.07 -9.64 10.51
N ASP A 64 11.75 -9.56 10.70
CA ASP A 64 10.93 -8.64 9.91
C ASP A 64 10.96 -7.19 10.40
N ASP A 65 11.61 -6.89 11.52
CA ASP A 65 11.87 -5.52 11.93
C ASP A 65 12.50 -4.72 10.78
N PHE A 66 12.07 -3.48 10.63
CA PHE A 66 12.51 -2.63 9.53
C PHE A 66 12.72 -1.21 9.98
N SER A 67 13.70 -0.55 9.39
CA SER A 67 13.86 0.89 9.52
C SER A 67 14.39 1.47 8.23
N TRP A 68 13.86 2.63 7.87
CA TRP A 68 14.24 3.34 6.65
C TRP A 68 14.20 4.85 6.89
N SER A 69 15.21 5.55 6.36
CA SER A 69 15.26 7.00 6.35
C SER A 69 15.63 7.47 4.95
N GLY A 70 14.80 8.33 4.38
CA GLY A 70 14.99 8.75 2.99
C GLY A 70 14.07 9.86 2.54
N ARG A 71 14.07 10.08 1.23
CA ARG A 71 13.34 11.18 0.60
C ARG A 71 12.27 10.61 -0.33
N LEU A 72 11.06 11.11 -0.17
CA LEU A 72 9.95 10.87 -1.08
C LEU A 72 9.61 12.17 -1.84
N GLY A 73 9.09 12.05 -3.06
CA GLY A 73 8.85 13.19 -3.94
C GLY A 73 7.79 14.19 -3.43
N THR A 74 7.64 15.29 -4.15
CA THR A 74 6.65 16.34 -3.83
C THR A 74 5.21 15.85 -3.81
N THR A 75 4.88 14.78 -4.54
CA THR A 75 3.56 14.13 -4.53
C THR A 75 3.18 13.63 -3.13
N TRP A 76 4.14 13.06 -2.40
CA TRP A 76 3.98 12.65 -1.01
C TRP A 76 3.84 13.82 -0.07
N GLN A 77 4.66 14.86 -0.25
CA GLN A 77 4.54 16.07 0.54
C GLN A 77 3.15 16.70 0.41
N GLN A 78 2.59 16.74 -0.80
CA GLN A 78 1.24 17.23 -1.06
C GLN A 78 0.17 16.35 -0.43
N ALA A 79 0.30 15.03 -0.51
CA ALA A 79 -0.66 14.10 0.10
C ALA A 79 -0.74 14.28 1.63
N VAL A 80 0.42 14.36 2.30
CA VAL A 80 0.48 14.61 3.75
C VAL A 80 -0.04 16.00 4.10
N ALA A 81 0.32 17.04 3.33
CA ALA A 81 -0.17 18.40 3.58
C ALA A 81 -1.70 18.49 3.48
N ASN A 82 -2.27 17.90 2.44
CA ASN A 82 -3.71 17.93 2.20
C ASN A 82 -4.49 17.25 3.34
N LEU A 83 -3.97 16.14 3.89
CA LEU A 83 -4.62 15.45 5.00
C LEU A 83 -4.41 16.20 6.33
N ALA A 84 -3.20 16.71 6.57
CA ALA A 84 -2.87 17.52 7.74
C ALA A 84 -3.76 18.78 7.83
N ASP A 85 -4.03 19.46 6.72
CA ASP A 85 -4.90 20.64 6.68
C ASP A 85 -6.36 20.37 7.08
N GLN A 86 -6.80 19.10 7.01
CA GLN A 86 -8.15 18.66 7.36
C GLN A 86 -8.21 17.99 8.75
N THR A 87 -7.07 17.87 9.43
CA THR A 87 -6.95 17.09 10.66
C THR A 87 -7.31 17.92 11.88
N ALA A 88 -8.09 17.32 12.77
CA ALA A 88 -8.28 17.78 14.13
C ALA A 88 -7.91 16.65 15.07
N LEU A 89 -7.17 16.96 16.14
CA LEU A 89 -6.72 16.00 17.13
C LEU A 89 -7.60 16.05 18.38
N ASP A 90 -8.04 14.88 18.84
CA ASP A 90 -8.64 14.73 20.16
C ASP A 90 -7.58 14.31 21.18
N PRO A 91 -7.71 14.71 22.46
CA PRO A 91 -6.78 14.28 23.50
C PRO A 91 -6.70 12.75 23.58
N LEU A 92 -5.49 12.21 23.54
CA LEU A 92 -5.25 10.79 23.77
C LEU A 92 -4.96 10.57 25.26
N VAL A 93 -5.73 9.69 25.89
CA VAL A 93 -5.49 9.25 27.28
C VAL A 93 -5.18 7.76 27.26
N GLU A 94 -3.90 7.43 27.26
CA GLU A 94 -3.41 6.05 27.11
C GLU A 94 -4.00 5.09 28.16
N ASP A 95 -4.17 5.55 29.40
CA ASP A 95 -4.76 4.76 30.49
C ASP A 95 -6.24 4.39 30.27
N GLN A 96 -6.92 5.01 29.30
CA GLN A 96 -8.31 4.72 28.96
C GLN A 96 -8.46 3.77 27.77
N LEU A 97 -7.36 3.41 27.10
CA LEU A 97 -7.41 2.46 25.98
C LEU A 97 -7.77 1.06 26.49
N GLY A 98 -8.77 0.46 25.85
CA GLY A 98 -9.13 -0.94 26.05
C GLY A 98 -8.03 -1.90 25.57
N GLU A 99 -8.14 -3.17 25.95
CA GLU A 99 -7.21 -4.21 25.49
C GLU A 99 -7.31 -4.47 23.98
N ASP A 100 -8.48 -4.19 23.39
CA ASP A 100 -8.81 -4.35 21.97
C ASP A 100 -8.66 -3.06 21.15
N GLU A 101 -8.13 -1.98 21.74
CA GLU A 101 -7.95 -0.69 21.07
C GLU A 101 -6.48 -0.46 20.68
N ASP A 102 -6.26 -0.05 19.43
CA ASP A 102 -4.94 0.35 18.97
C ASP A 102 -4.52 1.68 19.60
N PHE A 103 -3.24 1.80 19.94
CA PHE A 103 -2.66 3.09 20.30
C PHE A 103 -2.33 3.86 19.02
N PHE A 104 -2.87 5.07 18.87
CA PHE A 104 -2.56 5.98 17.78
C PHE A 104 -2.31 7.38 18.32
N GLU A 105 -1.04 7.76 18.45
CA GLU A 105 -0.62 9.13 18.78
C GLU A 105 -0.07 9.83 17.55
N MET A 106 -0.59 11.01 17.27
CA MET A 106 -0.10 11.94 16.27
C MET A 106 0.44 13.20 16.92
N LYS A 107 1.59 13.67 16.45
CA LYS A 107 2.12 15.02 16.70
C LYS A 107 2.21 15.76 15.40
N LEU A 108 1.54 16.90 15.32
CA LEU A 108 1.50 17.74 14.13
C LEU A 108 2.09 19.12 14.46
N GLU A 109 3.20 19.44 13.82
CA GLU A 109 3.83 20.76 13.90
C GLU A 109 3.45 21.58 12.67
N THR A 110 2.87 22.76 12.91
CA THR A 110 2.52 23.74 11.88
C THR A 110 3.15 25.10 12.23
N GLU A 111 2.85 26.14 11.45
CA GLU A 111 3.21 27.51 11.83
C GLU A 111 2.48 28.01 13.07
N ALA A 112 1.30 27.47 13.39
CA ALA A 112 0.51 27.88 14.56
C ALA A 112 1.03 27.28 15.88
N GLY A 113 1.77 26.18 15.81
CA GLY A 113 2.27 25.48 17.00
C GLY A 113 2.37 23.97 16.79
N ILE A 114 2.49 23.25 17.90
CA ILE A 114 2.54 21.79 17.94
C ILE A 114 1.28 21.30 18.64
N GLU A 115 0.53 20.43 17.96
CA GLU A 115 -0.63 19.74 18.51
C GLU A 115 -0.31 18.24 18.65
N SER A 116 -0.93 17.58 19.63
CA SER A 116 -0.72 16.16 19.91
C SER A 116 -2.02 15.51 20.34
N GLY A 117 -2.29 14.30 19.86
CA GLY A 117 -3.51 13.56 20.18
C GLY A 117 -3.79 12.45 19.18
N THR A 118 -5.01 11.95 19.14
CA THR A 118 -5.47 11.00 18.11
C THR A 118 -6.26 11.76 17.02
N PRO A 119 -6.03 11.48 15.73
CA PRO A 119 -6.76 12.15 14.66
C PRO A 119 -8.23 11.71 14.60
N ARG A 120 -9.16 12.65 14.48
CA ARG A 120 -10.59 12.36 14.27
C ARG A 120 -10.86 11.60 12.97
N ASN A 121 -10.05 11.85 11.95
CA ASN A 121 -10.05 11.14 10.67
C ASN A 121 -9.02 10.00 10.69
N GLY A 122 -9.09 9.15 11.72
CA GLY A 122 -8.14 8.05 11.94
C GLY A 122 -7.97 7.12 10.74
N ASP A 123 -9.07 6.71 10.11
CA ASP A 123 -9.05 5.82 8.94
C ASP A 123 -8.23 6.39 7.77
N ASP A 124 -8.40 7.68 7.47
CA ASP A 124 -7.66 8.36 6.40
C ASP A 124 -6.16 8.39 6.71
N TRP A 125 -5.81 8.59 7.98
CA TRP A 125 -4.42 8.60 8.43
C TRP A 125 -3.79 7.22 8.47
N THR A 126 -4.52 6.21 8.92
CA THR A 126 -4.11 4.81 8.84
C THR A 126 -3.83 4.44 7.39
N TYR A 127 -4.73 4.82 6.47
CA TYR A 127 -4.56 4.58 5.06
C TYR A 127 -3.30 5.29 4.51
N LEU A 128 -3.15 6.59 4.73
CA LEU A 128 -1.97 7.33 4.26
C LEU A 128 -0.66 6.80 4.87
N ALA A 129 -0.68 6.41 6.16
CA ALA A 129 0.46 5.80 6.83
C ALA A 129 0.83 4.47 6.18
N GLN A 130 -0.14 3.60 5.88
CA GLN A 130 0.10 2.36 5.14
C GLN A 130 0.74 2.63 3.78
N GLU A 131 0.23 3.60 3.01
CA GLU A 131 0.83 3.92 1.71
C GLU A 131 2.27 4.48 1.85
N LEU A 132 2.57 5.26 2.89
CA LEU A 132 3.93 5.75 3.18
C LEU A 132 4.88 4.62 3.61
N ILE A 133 4.37 3.67 4.41
CA ILE A 133 5.11 2.46 4.81
C ILE A 133 5.46 1.64 3.57
N GLN A 134 4.50 1.47 2.65
CA GLN A 134 4.73 0.80 1.37
C GLN A 134 5.77 1.54 0.51
N ALA A 135 5.72 2.88 0.47
CA ALA A 135 6.75 3.67 -0.19
C ALA A 135 8.14 3.49 0.45
N ALA A 136 8.22 3.36 1.78
CA ALA A 136 9.46 3.10 2.50
C ALA A 136 10.01 1.69 2.21
N TYR A 137 9.15 0.67 2.15
CA TYR A 137 9.54 -0.69 1.77
C TYR A 137 10.04 -0.76 0.32
N GLU A 138 9.33 -0.13 -0.63
CA GLU A 138 9.73 -0.05 -2.04
C GLU A 138 11.05 0.73 -2.19
N ALA A 139 11.20 1.91 -1.56
CA ALA A 139 12.42 2.69 -1.60
C ALA A 139 13.61 2.02 -0.90
N GLY A 140 13.34 1.23 0.14
CA GLY A 140 14.33 0.44 0.87
C GLY A 140 14.73 -0.85 0.15
N GLY A 141 14.06 -1.20 -0.96
CA GLY A 141 14.30 -2.44 -1.70
C GLY A 141 13.82 -3.70 -0.98
N ARG A 142 12.96 -3.56 0.04
CA ARG A 142 12.36 -4.68 0.78
C ARG A 142 11.18 -5.26 0.01
N GLU A 143 10.43 -4.42 -0.68
CA GLU A 143 9.34 -4.84 -1.57
C GLU A 143 9.56 -4.28 -2.98
N GLN A 144 8.96 -4.93 -3.97
CA GLN A 144 8.91 -4.41 -5.34
C GLN A 144 7.65 -3.55 -5.51
N ALA A 145 7.66 -2.68 -6.52
CA ALA A 145 6.44 -1.99 -6.93
C ALA A 145 5.34 -3.02 -7.27
N PHE A 146 4.08 -2.66 -7.01
CA PHE A 146 2.96 -3.53 -7.36
C PHE A 146 2.88 -3.66 -8.88
N GLU A 147 2.80 -4.89 -9.38
CA GLU A 147 2.70 -5.21 -10.80
C GLU A 147 1.51 -6.11 -11.08
N LEU A 148 0.87 -5.89 -12.23
CA LEU A 148 -0.26 -6.68 -12.68
C LEU A 148 -0.24 -6.75 -14.21
N THR A 149 -0.52 -7.92 -14.76
CA THR A 149 -0.71 -8.11 -16.20
C THR A 149 -2.10 -8.63 -16.49
N PHE A 150 -2.84 -7.94 -17.36
CA PHE A 150 -4.09 -8.41 -17.93
C PHE A 150 -3.88 -8.78 -19.41
N LEU A 151 -4.32 -9.98 -19.79
CA LEU A 151 -4.23 -10.49 -21.16
C LEU A 151 -5.62 -10.83 -21.66
N ASP A 152 -6.07 -10.13 -22.70
CA ASP A 152 -7.26 -10.47 -23.47
C ASP A 152 -6.85 -11.19 -24.76
N ALA A 153 -6.97 -12.53 -24.75
CA ALA A 153 -6.68 -13.41 -25.87
C ALA A 153 -7.98 -13.78 -26.61
N SER A 154 -8.75 -12.78 -27.06
CA SER A 154 -9.94 -12.96 -27.90
C SER A 154 -9.61 -12.86 -29.39
N ARG A 155 -10.35 -13.60 -30.22
CA ARG A 155 -10.00 -13.92 -31.62
C ARG A 155 -10.04 -12.69 -32.54
N GLU A 156 -8.91 -11.99 -32.63
CA GLU A 156 -8.42 -11.24 -33.80
C GLU A 156 -7.02 -10.65 -33.51
N ALA A 157 -6.76 -10.24 -32.26
CA ALA A 157 -5.45 -9.80 -31.79
C ALA A 157 -5.36 -9.80 -30.25
N ASP A 158 -4.28 -10.37 -29.72
CA ASP A 158 -4.02 -10.32 -28.28
C ASP A 158 -3.81 -8.88 -27.83
N THR A 159 -4.49 -8.51 -26.74
CA THR A 159 -4.29 -7.24 -26.05
C THR A 159 -3.71 -7.54 -24.69
N GLU A 160 -2.55 -6.96 -24.40
CA GLU A 160 -1.83 -7.14 -23.15
C GLU A 160 -1.67 -5.79 -22.47
N LEU A 161 -2.17 -5.68 -21.24
CA LEU A 161 -2.06 -4.51 -20.39
C LEU A 161 -1.12 -4.86 -19.25
N PHE A 162 0.03 -4.19 -19.21
CA PHE A 162 0.95 -4.26 -18.08
C PHE A 162 0.77 -3.02 -17.21
N MET A 163 0.46 -3.23 -15.94
CA MET A 163 0.27 -2.19 -14.94
C MET A 163 1.37 -2.27 -13.91
N ARG A 164 1.90 -1.11 -13.53
CA ARG A 164 2.84 -0.97 -12.42
C ARG A 164 2.47 0.23 -11.58
N ALA A 165 2.26 0.02 -10.29
CA ALA A 165 2.01 1.08 -9.33
C ALA A 165 3.23 1.23 -8.42
N SER A 166 3.85 2.41 -8.47
CA SER A 166 4.99 2.74 -7.62
C SER A 166 4.50 3.62 -6.47
N PHE A 167 4.68 3.13 -5.25
CA PHE A 167 4.42 3.90 -4.03
C PHE A 167 5.45 5.01 -3.87
N VAL A 168 6.72 4.79 -4.24
CA VAL A 168 7.77 5.83 -4.19
C VAL A 168 7.39 7.04 -5.04
N GLU A 169 6.94 6.79 -6.26
CA GLU A 169 6.56 7.85 -7.21
C GLU A 169 5.09 8.29 -7.06
N ARG A 170 4.30 7.54 -6.29
CA ARG A 170 2.86 7.71 -6.08
C ARG A 170 2.08 7.85 -7.39
N ASN A 171 2.34 6.95 -8.33
CA ASN A 171 1.62 6.89 -9.62
C ASN A 171 1.43 5.47 -10.13
N VAL A 172 0.49 5.32 -11.07
CA VAL A 172 0.23 4.07 -11.79
C VAL A 172 0.60 4.26 -13.26
N LYS A 173 1.49 3.41 -13.78
CA LYS A 173 1.86 3.36 -15.19
C LYS A 173 1.19 2.16 -15.83
N ILE A 174 0.64 2.38 -17.03
CA ILE A 174 0.03 1.35 -17.85
C ILE A 174 0.74 1.32 -19.20
N ASP A 175 1.21 0.15 -19.58
CA ASP A 175 1.75 -0.17 -20.90
C ASP A 175 0.80 -1.13 -21.60
N LEU A 176 0.09 -0.62 -22.61
CA LEU A 176 -0.79 -1.41 -23.47
C LEU A 176 -0.03 -1.88 -24.70
N ALA A 177 -0.05 -3.18 -24.96
CA ALA A 177 0.48 -3.82 -26.14
C ALA A 177 -0.67 -4.45 -26.95
N GLN A 178 -0.87 -3.95 -28.18
CA GLN A 178 -1.87 -4.48 -29.10
C GLN A 178 -1.31 -4.42 -30.52
N ASN A 179 -1.40 -5.52 -31.28
CA ASN A 179 -0.99 -5.55 -32.70
C ASN A 179 0.43 -4.98 -32.97
N ARG A 180 1.40 -5.31 -32.11
CA ARG A 180 2.80 -4.82 -32.15
C ARG A 180 2.97 -3.31 -31.91
N ARG A 181 1.92 -2.59 -31.52
CA ARG A 181 2.01 -1.21 -31.03
C ARG A 181 2.03 -1.23 -29.52
N ARG A 182 2.86 -0.37 -28.94
CA ARG A 182 2.92 -0.15 -27.50
C ARG A 182 2.56 1.30 -27.22
N THR A 183 1.61 1.51 -26.32
CA THR A 183 1.24 2.83 -25.82
C THR A 183 1.33 2.84 -24.32
N SER A 184 1.94 3.88 -23.77
CA SER A 184 2.09 4.05 -22.34
C SER A 184 1.26 5.24 -21.87
N LYS A 185 0.61 5.11 -20.71
CA LYS A 185 -0.07 6.22 -20.04
C LYS A 185 0.14 6.15 -18.53
N THR A 186 -0.04 7.28 -17.87
CA THR A 186 -0.03 7.39 -16.41
C THR A 186 -1.43 7.68 -15.92
N LEU A 187 -1.89 6.94 -14.92
CA LEU A 187 -3.14 7.18 -14.24
C LEU A 187 -2.92 7.93 -12.92
N PRO A 188 -3.92 8.70 -12.45
CA PRO A 188 -3.93 9.21 -11.09
C PRO A 188 -3.84 8.08 -10.06
N TRP A 189 -3.15 8.32 -8.95
CA TRP A 189 -2.99 7.34 -7.88
C TRP A 189 -4.32 6.82 -7.31
N SER A 190 -5.38 7.66 -7.29
CA SER A 190 -6.72 7.26 -6.85
C SER A 190 -7.33 6.10 -7.66
N GLU A 191 -6.87 5.87 -8.89
CA GLU A 191 -7.31 4.71 -9.67
C GLU A 191 -6.78 3.39 -9.10
N LEU A 192 -5.64 3.40 -8.41
CA LEU A 192 -5.05 2.18 -7.83
C LEU A 192 -6.01 1.51 -6.85
N GLN A 193 -6.62 2.29 -5.95
CA GLN A 193 -7.60 1.78 -4.97
C GLN A 193 -8.76 1.06 -5.65
N ARG A 194 -9.30 1.67 -6.72
CA ARG A 194 -10.42 1.10 -7.49
C ARG A 194 -10.02 -0.22 -8.14
N ILE A 195 -8.80 -0.28 -8.70
CA ILE A 195 -8.27 -1.48 -9.33
C ILE A 195 -8.05 -2.57 -8.28
N MET A 196 -7.27 -2.30 -7.23
CA MET A 196 -6.97 -3.24 -6.16
C MET A 196 -8.24 -3.77 -5.51
N GLY A 197 -9.18 -2.88 -5.16
CA GLY A 197 -10.45 -3.27 -4.55
C GLY A 197 -11.37 -4.08 -5.47
N THR A 198 -11.15 -4.06 -6.79
CA THR A 198 -11.87 -4.93 -7.73
C THR A 198 -11.16 -6.27 -7.86
N VAL A 199 -9.84 -6.23 -8.05
CA VAL A 199 -8.99 -7.41 -8.24
C VAL A 199 -9.01 -8.31 -7.01
N TYR A 200 -8.77 -7.79 -5.80
CA TYR A 200 -8.68 -8.62 -4.59
C TYR A 200 -10.04 -9.05 -4.02
N LYS A 201 -11.16 -8.58 -4.59
CA LYS A 201 -12.50 -9.07 -4.23
C LYS A 201 -12.94 -10.26 -5.09
N ALA A 202 -12.27 -10.52 -6.19
CA ALA A 202 -12.62 -11.63 -7.05
C ALA A 202 -12.24 -12.95 -6.38
N ASP A 203 -13.13 -13.93 -6.53
CA ASP A 203 -12.92 -15.28 -6.03
C ASP A 203 -12.18 -16.09 -7.09
N TYR A 204 -10.86 -16.16 -6.95
CA TYR A 204 -10.00 -16.89 -7.88
C TYR A 204 -10.06 -18.41 -7.70
N GLU A 205 -10.78 -18.93 -6.68
CA GLU A 205 -10.75 -20.35 -6.29
C GLU A 205 -11.48 -21.28 -7.27
N ALA A 206 -12.23 -20.73 -8.24
CA ALA A 206 -12.98 -21.56 -9.19
C ALA A 206 -12.07 -22.41 -10.11
N HIS A 207 -10.82 -22.00 -10.37
CA HIS A 207 -9.92 -22.65 -11.32
C HIS A 207 -8.45 -22.68 -10.85
N GLU A 208 -7.77 -23.82 -11.02
CA GLU A 208 -6.33 -23.91 -10.74
C GLU A 208 -5.55 -22.87 -11.59
N PRO A 209 -4.73 -22.00 -10.97
CA PRO A 209 -3.95 -21.03 -11.71
C PRO A 209 -2.94 -21.70 -12.63
N LEU A 210 -2.68 -21.09 -13.79
CA LEU A 210 -1.60 -21.54 -14.67
C LEU A 210 -0.28 -20.92 -14.21
N THR A 211 0.79 -21.72 -14.13
CA THR A 211 2.15 -21.25 -13.81
C THR A 211 2.92 -20.75 -15.04
N GLN A 212 2.28 -20.76 -16.21
CA GLN A 212 2.84 -20.28 -17.46
C GLN A 212 1.85 -19.39 -18.17
N ARG A 213 2.39 -18.45 -18.96
CA ARG A 213 1.58 -17.55 -19.79
C ARG A 213 0.55 -18.35 -20.60
N PRO A 214 -0.75 -18.02 -20.48
CA PRO A 214 -1.83 -18.71 -21.17
C PRO A 214 -1.66 -18.66 -22.70
N LYS A 215 -1.91 -19.80 -23.35
CA LYS A 215 -1.93 -19.94 -24.82
C LYS A 215 -3.32 -20.17 -25.39
N ARG A 216 -4.30 -20.40 -24.52
CA ARG A 216 -5.70 -20.61 -24.90
C ARG A 216 -6.44 -19.28 -24.86
N ASN A 217 -7.47 -19.17 -25.69
CA ASN A 217 -8.33 -17.99 -25.71
C ASN A 217 -8.98 -17.77 -24.35
N GLY A 218 -9.14 -16.51 -23.96
CA GLY A 218 -9.74 -16.12 -22.69
C GLY A 218 -9.22 -14.77 -22.22
N GLN A 219 -9.72 -14.33 -21.06
CA GLN A 219 -9.19 -13.18 -20.33
C GLN A 219 -8.44 -13.68 -19.10
N TRP A 220 -7.24 -13.16 -18.91
CA TRP A 220 -6.30 -13.69 -17.94
C TRP A 220 -5.70 -12.57 -17.10
N LEU A 221 -5.47 -12.87 -15.84
CA LEU A 221 -4.89 -11.94 -14.88
C LEU A 221 -3.67 -12.57 -14.21
N ASN A 222 -2.58 -11.83 -14.13
CA ASN A 222 -1.40 -12.17 -13.35
C ASN A 222 -1.12 -11.02 -12.38
N LEU A 223 -0.94 -11.35 -11.09
CA LEU A 223 -0.80 -10.38 -10.01
C LEU A 223 0.67 -10.13 -9.62
N GLY A 224 1.59 -10.21 -10.60
CA GLY A 224 3.02 -10.01 -10.41
C GLY A 224 3.79 -11.26 -9.98
N GLY A 225 3.09 -12.38 -9.76
CA GLY A 225 3.68 -13.68 -9.45
C GLY A 225 3.83 -14.61 -10.66
N GLU A 226 3.99 -15.91 -10.41
CA GLU A 226 4.06 -16.93 -11.47
C GLU A 226 2.68 -17.35 -11.98
N GLU A 227 1.63 -17.08 -11.20
CA GLU A 227 0.28 -17.56 -11.41
C GLU A 227 -0.52 -16.68 -12.37
N TRP A 228 -1.32 -17.33 -13.22
CA TRP A 228 -2.28 -16.73 -14.12
C TRP A 228 -3.66 -17.27 -13.84
N TYR A 229 -4.59 -16.39 -13.50
CA TYR A 229 -5.97 -16.69 -13.20
C TYR A 229 -6.84 -16.43 -14.42
N ASP A 230 -7.75 -17.37 -14.71
CA ASP A 230 -8.77 -17.20 -15.75
C ASP A 230 -9.89 -16.31 -15.19
N VAL A 231 -10.03 -15.11 -15.73
CA VAL A 231 -11.01 -14.10 -15.29
C VAL A 231 -12.08 -13.88 -16.35
N SER A 232 -12.25 -14.83 -17.28
CA SER A 232 -13.19 -14.70 -18.39
C SER A 232 -14.64 -14.55 -17.93
N ASP A 233 -15.01 -15.19 -16.81
CA ASP A 233 -16.34 -15.11 -16.21
C ASP A 233 -16.49 -13.91 -15.26
N GLU A 234 -15.38 -13.25 -14.90
CA GLU A 234 -15.34 -12.07 -14.02
C GLU A 234 -15.58 -10.77 -14.80
N THR A 235 -16.83 -10.58 -15.23
CA THR A 235 -17.22 -9.44 -16.08
C THR A 235 -16.79 -8.07 -15.53
N THR A 236 -16.80 -7.89 -14.21
CA THR A 236 -16.34 -6.64 -13.56
C THR A 236 -14.85 -6.38 -13.80
N ILE A 237 -14.01 -7.41 -13.69
CA ILE A 237 -12.57 -7.32 -13.95
C ILE A 237 -12.33 -7.04 -15.44
N VAL A 238 -12.98 -7.80 -16.31
CA VAL A 238 -12.82 -7.66 -17.76
C VAL A 238 -13.21 -6.25 -18.22
N ASP A 239 -14.34 -5.73 -17.75
CA ASP A 239 -14.81 -4.39 -18.08
C ASP A 239 -13.90 -3.29 -17.51
N LEU A 240 -13.34 -3.51 -16.32
CA LEU A 240 -12.37 -2.59 -15.73
C LEU A 240 -11.17 -2.43 -16.66
N PHE A 241 -10.50 -3.53 -17.02
CA PHE A 241 -9.25 -3.47 -17.78
C PHE A 241 -9.45 -3.05 -19.23
N ARG A 242 -10.60 -3.34 -19.85
CA ARG A 242 -10.91 -2.84 -21.21
C ARG A 242 -11.15 -1.33 -21.28
N LYS A 243 -11.47 -0.68 -20.14
CA LYS A 243 -11.69 0.78 -20.05
C LYS A 243 -10.42 1.55 -19.68
N LEU A 244 -9.36 0.85 -19.27
CA LEU A 244 -8.04 1.43 -19.06
C LEU A 244 -7.34 1.55 -20.43
#